data_AF-A0A395JFI5-F1
#
_entry.id   AF-A0A395JFI5-F1
#
_cell.length_a   1.000
_cell.length_b   1.000
_cell.length_c   1.000
_cell.angle_alpha   90.00
_cell.angle_beta   90.00
_cell.angle_gamma   90.00
#
_symmetry.space_group_name_H-M   'P 1'
#
loop_
_entity.id
_entity.type
_entity.pdbx_description
1 polymer ?
#
loop_
_entity_poly.entity_id
_entity_poly.type
_entity_poly.pdbx_seq_one_letter_code
_entity_poly.pdbx_strand_id
1 'polypeptide(L)'
;MTDIAFESPERYLQSLREKWLLSEEVESALKGNQISHSSKFTIDSKTWNQEIYSDSSSTKKFVIFEVSRKNILGREHHCLGCEIIEGKYSLVTNEQLWKEGIP
;
A
#
# COMPACT_ATOMS: atom_id res chain seq x y z
N MET A 1 -16.42 12.10 11.49
CA MET A 1 -15.45 11.56 10.51
C MET A 1 -14.88 12.75 9.78
N THR A 2 -13.58 12.99 9.90
CA THR A 2 -12.94 14.06 9.13
C THR A 2 -12.72 13.50 7.73
N ASP A 3 -13.54 13.95 6.77
CA ASP A 3 -13.29 13.73 5.35
C ASP A 3 -11.99 14.46 5.01
N ILE A 4 -10.86 13.76 5.13
CA ILE A 4 -9.59 14.24 4.60
C ILE A 4 -9.79 14.21 3.09
N ALA A 5 -10.03 15.38 2.50
CA ALA A 5 -10.06 15.54 1.05
C ALA A 5 -8.63 15.31 0.55
N PHE A 6 -8.36 14.12 0.02
CA PHE A 6 -7.08 13.84 -0.60
C PHE A 6 -7.02 14.51 -1.96
N GLU A 7 -5.93 15.25 -2.19
CA GLU A 7 -5.69 15.95 -3.45
C GLU A 7 -5.10 15.02 -4.53
N SER A 8 -4.51 13.87 -4.15
CA SER A 8 -3.96 12.90 -5.08
C SER A 8 -3.86 11.47 -4.50
N PRO A 9 -3.76 10.43 -5.36
CA PRO A 9 -3.49 9.05 -4.94
C PRO A 9 -2.22 8.86 -4.10
N GLU A 10 -1.16 9.59 -4.42
CA GLU A 10 0.12 9.50 -3.70
C GLU A 10 0.00 10.02 -2.27
N ARG A 11 -0.68 11.17 -2.06
CA ARG A 11 -0.93 11.70 -0.71
C ARG A 11 -1.81 10.75 0.11
N TYR A 12 -2.80 10.13 -0.55
CA TYR A 12 -3.62 9.12 0.10
C TYR A 12 -2.81 7.90 0.53
N LEU A 13 -2.00 7.34 -0.36
CA LEU A 13 -1.14 6.19 -0.07
C LEU A 13 -0.16 6.47 1.08
N GLN A 14 0.41 7.67 1.14
CA GLN A 14 1.28 8.08 2.25
C GLN A 14 0.52 8.06 3.58
N SER A 15 -0.67 8.68 3.63
CA SER A 15 -1.50 8.68 4.84
C SER A 15 -1.99 7.29 5.23
N LEU A 16 -2.33 6.45 4.25
CA LEU A 16 -2.73 5.06 4.47
C LEU A 16 -1.60 4.26 5.10
N ARG A 17 -0.38 4.37 4.54
CA ARG A 17 0.81 3.70 5.07
C ARG A 17 1.12 4.16 6.49
N GLU A 18 1.09 5.46 6.77
CA GLU A 18 1.32 5.99 8.13
C GLU A 18 0.30 5.48 9.13
N LYS A 19 -1.00 5.49 8.78
CA LYS A 19 -2.06 4.94 9.64
C LYS A 19 -1.87 3.45 9.88
N TRP A 20 -1.52 2.71 8.84
CA TRP A 20 -1.27 1.29 8.94
C TRP A 20 -0.07 0.99 9.83
N LEU A 21 1.02 1.76 9.71
CA LEU A 21 2.22 1.66 10.55
C LEU A 21 1.99 1.92 12.05
N LEU A 22 0.85 2.51 12.40
CA LEU A 22 0.41 2.72 13.78
C LEU A 22 -0.62 1.68 14.25
N SER A 23 -1.00 0.74 13.38
CA SER A 23 -1.99 -0.29 13.67
C SER A 23 -1.37 -1.58 14.23
N GLU A 24 -2.19 -2.40 14.86
CA GLU A 24 -1.79 -3.73 15.34
C GLU A 24 -1.42 -4.70 14.20
N GLU A 25 -1.82 -4.41 12.95
CA GLU A 25 -1.48 -5.24 11.79
C GLU A 25 0.03 -5.26 11.50
N VAL A 26 0.76 -4.21 11.90
CA VAL A 26 2.22 -4.14 11.76
C VAL A 26 2.90 -5.26 12.53
N GLU A 27 2.50 -5.45 13.79
CA GLU A 27 3.05 -6.50 14.64
C GLU A 27 2.78 -7.89 14.05
N SER A 28 1.61 -8.08 13.45
CA SER A 28 1.27 -9.31 12.72
C SER A 28 2.19 -9.50 11.50
N ALA A 29 2.44 -8.42 10.75
CA ALA A 29 3.32 -8.43 9.59
C ALA A 29 4.76 -8.80 9.94
N LEU A 30 5.29 -8.20 11.01
CA LEU A 30 6.64 -8.40 11.54
C LEU A 30 6.86 -9.84 12.03
N LYS A 31 5.80 -10.50 12.50
CA LYS A 31 5.79 -11.93 12.85
C LYS A 31 5.71 -12.86 11.64
N GLY A 32 5.60 -12.31 10.43
CA GLY A 32 5.56 -13.06 9.17
C GLY A 32 4.16 -13.36 8.66
N ASN A 33 3.08 -13.02 9.37
CA ASN A 33 1.72 -13.36 8.96
C ASN A 33 1.28 -12.66 7.67
N GLN A 34 0.67 -13.39 6.74
CA GLN A 34 0.20 -12.82 5.48
C GLN A 34 -0.88 -11.75 5.70
N ILE A 35 -0.84 -10.70 4.89
CA ILE A 35 -1.82 -9.60 4.91
C ILE A 35 -2.55 -9.59 3.56
N SER A 36 -3.86 -9.39 3.62
CA SER A 36 -4.68 -9.12 2.45
C SER A 36 -5.94 -8.36 2.86
N HIS A 37 -6.09 -7.16 2.32
CA HIS A 37 -7.24 -6.30 2.54
C HIS A 37 -7.58 -5.59 1.23
N SER A 38 -8.87 -5.50 0.91
CA SER A 38 -9.36 -4.73 -0.22
C SER A 38 -10.54 -3.86 0.18
N SER A 39 -10.56 -2.63 -0.33
CA SER A 39 -11.65 -1.69 -0.09
C SER A 39 -11.81 -0.73 -1.26
N LYS A 40 -12.84 0.11 -1.21
CA LYS A 40 -13.06 1.18 -2.18
C LYS A 40 -13.13 2.51 -1.47
N PHE A 41 -12.66 3.55 -2.14
CA PHE A 41 -12.64 4.89 -1.60
C PHE A 41 -12.71 5.94 -2.72
N THR A 42 -12.87 7.21 -2.35
CA THR A 42 -13.02 8.31 -3.31
C THR A 42 -11.93 9.35 -3.09
N ILE A 43 -11.22 9.71 -4.16
CA ILE A 43 -10.29 10.85 -4.23
C ILE A 43 -10.77 11.72 -5.39
N ASP A 44 -10.91 13.03 -5.17
CA ASP A 44 -11.23 13.97 -6.26
C ASP A 44 -12.47 13.51 -7.08
N SER A 45 -13.54 13.14 -6.37
CA SER A 45 -14.79 12.61 -6.94
C SER A 45 -14.66 11.36 -7.82
N LYS A 46 -13.50 10.68 -7.79
CA LYS A 46 -13.24 9.45 -8.55
C LYS A 46 -13.10 8.29 -7.58
N THR A 47 -13.79 7.19 -7.87
CA THR A 47 -13.69 5.97 -7.07
C THR A 47 -12.46 5.17 -7.45
N TRP A 48 -11.72 4.74 -6.45
CA TRP A 48 -10.52 3.94 -6.54
C TRP A 48 -10.71 2.63 -5.76
N ASN A 49 -10.07 1.57 -6.25
CA ASN A 49 -9.85 0.37 -5.45
C ASN A 49 -8.59 0.58 -4.61
N GLN A 50 -8.63 0.18 -3.34
CA GLN A 50 -7.50 0.14 -2.44
C GLN A 50 -7.18 -1.32 -2.13
N GLU A 51 -5.92 -1.70 -2.20
CA GLU A 51 -5.44 -3.01 -1.78
C GLU A 51 -4.25 -2.85 -0.82
N ILE A 52 -4.26 -3.64 0.25
CA ILE A 52 -3.11 -3.79 1.15
C ILE A 52 -2.80 -5.27 1.21
N TYR A 53 -1.60 -5.66 0.77
CA TYR A 53 -1.24 -7.06 0.72
C TYR A 53 0.23 -7.26 1.04
N SER A 54 0.61 -8.47 1.44
CA SER A 54 2.02 -8.81 1.62
C SER A 54 2.50 -9.78 0.57
N ASP A 55 3.65 -9.48 -0.04
CA ASP A 55 4.39 -10.39 -0.90
C ASP A 55 5.67 -10.84 -0.18
N SER A 56 6.03 -12.11 -0.28
CA SER A 56 7.17 -12.68 0.45
C SER A 56 8.13 -13.34 -0.53
N SER A 57 9.38 -12.88 -0.50
CA SER A 57 10.54 -13.63 -1.00
C SER A 57 11.13 -14.50 0.11
N SER A 58 12.13 -15.32 -0.21
CA SER A 58 12.79 -16.23 0.74
C SER A 58 13.47 -15.52 1.94
N THR A 59 13.78 -14.23 1.84
CA THR A 59 14.52 -13.47 2.87
C THR A 59 13.91 -12.11 3.22
N LYS A 60 13.00 -11.62 2.38
CA LYS A 60 12.35 -10.31 2.54
C LYS A 60 10.86 -10.48 2.37
N LYS A 61 10.10 -9.70 3.14
CA LYS A 61 8.67 -9.54 2.93
C LYS A 61 8.36 -8.08 2.62
N PHE A 62 7.51 -7.85 1.64
CA PHE A 62 6.97 -6.53 1.33
C PHE A 62 5.54 -6.46 1.84
N VAL A 63 5.16 -5.32 2.40
CA VAL A 63 3.77 -4.92 2.59
C VAL A 63 3.51 -3.80 1.59
N ILE A 64 2.57 -4.03 0.69
CA ILE A 64 2.25 -3.19 -0.45
C ILE A 64 0.92 -2.50 -0.18
N PHE A 65 0.88 -1.20 -0.45
CA PHE A 65 -0.30 -0.35 -0.47
C PHE A 65 -0.53 0.08 -1.91
N GLU A 66 -1.60 -0.42 -2.52
CA GLU A 66 -1.97 -0.12 -3.89
C GLU A 66 -3.27 0.68 -3.92
N VAL A 67 -3.34 1.65 -4.83
CA VAL A 67 -4.60 2.18 -5.30
C VAL A 67 -4.65 2.15 -6.81
N SER A 68 -5.77 1.67 -7.35
CA SER A 68 -5.95 1.61 -8.78
C SER A 68 -7.38 1.91 -9.21
N ARG A 69 -7.52 2.51 -10.40
CA ARG A 69 -8.80 2.73 -11.04
C ARG A 69 -8.72 2.41 -12.53
N LYS A 70 -9.80 1.85 -13.06
CA LYS A 70 -9.97 1.70 -14.51
C LYS A 70 -10.68 2.95 -15.05
N ASN A 71 -10.12 3.55 -16.09
CA ASN A 71 -10.71 4.67 -16.81
C ASN A 71 -10.86 4.31 -18.31
N ILE A 72 -11.31 5.25 -19.13
CA ILE A 72 -11.53 5.03 -20.57
C ILE A 72 -10.22 4.86 -21.36
N LEU A 73 -9.10 5.38 -20.84
CA LEU A 73 -7.77 5.38 -21.45
C LEU A 73 -6.89 4.20 -20.98
N GLY A 74 -7.31 3.45 -19.95
CA GLY A 74 -6.54 2.35 -19.37
C GLY A 74 -6.77 2.16 -17.87
N ARG A 75 -5.69 1.79 -17.17
CA ARG A 75 -5.66 1.64 -15.71
C ARG A 75 -4.68 2.67 -15.15
N GLU A 76 -5.14 3.46 -14.19
CA GLU A 76 -4.27 4.25 -13.34
C GLU A 76 -3.95 3.41 -12.11
N HIS A 77 -2.67 3.35 -11.76
CA HIS A 77 -2.14 2.50 -10.71
C HIS A 77 -1.02 3.23 -9.99
N HIS A 78 -1.10 3.24 -8.67
CA HIS A 78 -0.11 3.85 -7.79
C HIS A 78 0.14 2.89 -6.64
N CYS A 79 1.39 2.70 -6.25
CA CYS A 79 1.75 1.89 -5.09
C CYS A 79 2.86 2.51 -4.25
N LEU A 80 2.85 2.17 -2.96
CA LEU A 80 3.92 2.40 -1.99
C LEU A 80 4.04 1.14 -1.13
N GLY A 81 5.13 1.02 -0.36
CA GLY A 81 5.27 -0.14 0.51
C GLY A 81 6.16 0.07 1.72
N CYS A 82 6.32 -1.03 2.44
CA CYS A 82 7.35 -1.26 3.43
C CYS A 82 8.03 -2.59 3.11
N GLU A 83 9.36 -2.65 3.20
CA GLU A 83 10.09 -3.92 3.25
C GLU A 83 10.29 -4.34 4.71
N ILE A 84 10.24 -5.64 4.98
CA ILE A 84 10.43 -6.25 6.29
C ILE A 84 11.57 -7.25 6.18
N ILE A 85 12.61 -7.03 6.99
CA ILE A 85 13.81 -7.86 7.08
C ILE A 85 14.07 -8.10 8.57
N GLU A 86 14.09 -9.37 8.99
CA GLU A 86 14.40 -9.77 10.37
C GLU A 86 13.57 -9.04 11.44
N GLY A 87 12.27 -8.83 11.17
CA GLY A 87 11.35 -8.16 12.11
C GLY A 87 11.54 -6.65 12.22
N LYS A 88 12.33 -6.03 11.33
CA LYS A 88 12.42 -4.57 11.16
C LYS A 88 11.84 -4.18 9.81
N TYR A 89 11.32 -2.96 9.70
CA TYR A 89 10.82 -2.45 8.43
C TYR A 89 11.50 -1.16 7.97
N SER A 90 11.54 -0.97 6.64
CA SER A 90 11.94 0.26 5.97
C SER A 90 10.87 0.66 4.95
N LEU A 91 10.69 1.97 4.77
CA LEU A 91 9.75 2.47 3.76
C LEU A 91 10.32 2.29 2.36
N VAL A 92 9.50 1.82 1.44
CA VAL A 92 9.85 1.71 0.02
C VAL A 92 8.91 2.51 -0.87
N THR A 93 9.49 3.06 -1.92
CA THR A 93 8.81 3.82 -2.98
C THR A 93 8.32 2.89 -4.08
N ASN A 94 7.44 3.40 -4.95
CA ASN A 94 6.99 2.71 -6.16
C ASN A 94 8.20 2.20 -6.98
N GLU A 95 9.18 3.06 -7.25
CA GLU A 95 10.38 2.71 -8.03
C GLU A 95 11.21 1.58 -7.42
N GLN A 96 11.22 1.46 -6.09
CA GLN A 96 11.91 0.38 -5.39
C GLN A 96 11.12 -0.93 -5.48
N LEU A 97 9.79 -0.87 -5.35
CA LEU A 97 8.91 -2.04 -5.55
C LEU A 97 9.04 -2.61 -6.97
N TRP A 98 9.08 -1.73 -7.98
CA TRP A 98 9.29 -2.14 -9.38
C TRP A 98 10.59 -2.89 -9.61
N LYS A 99 11.68 -2.51 -8.92
CA LYS A 99 12.97 -3.23 -9.01
C LYS A 99 12.91 -4.63 -8.45
N GLU A 100 11.98 -4.88 -7.54
CA GLU A 100 11.72 -6.19 -6.92
C GLU A 100 10.64 -6.98 -7.69
N GLY A 101 10.17 -6.47 -8.84
CA GLY A 101 9.15 -7.12 -9.66
C GLY A 101 7.72 -6.97 -9.14
N ILE A 102 7.51 -6.09 -8.16
CA ILE A 102 6.20 -5.77 -7.61
C ILE A 102 5.63 -4.61 -8.45
N PRO A 103 4.52 -4.83 -9.19
CA PRO A 103 3.93 -3.82 -10.07
C PRO A 103 3.29 -2.65 -9.32
#